data_AF-A0A3L7R956-F1
#
_entry.id   AF-A0A3L7R956-F1
#
_cell.length_a   1.000
_cell.length_b   1.000
_cell.length_c   1.000
_cell.angle_alpha   90.00
_cell.angle_beta   90.00
_cell.angle_gamma   90.00
#
_symmetry.space_group_name_H-M   'P 1'
#
loop_
_entity.id
_entity.type
_entity.pdbx_description
1 polymer ?
#
loop_
_entity_poly.entity_id
_entity_poly.type
_entity_poly.pdbx_seq_one_letter_code
_entity_poly.pdbx_strand_id
1 'polypeptide(L)'
;MSAMGDSLRWAFELETKPSEATANWLVGEIIPGSHDAITAVLAPTTSLEQLVELKNAFKSMRVSGATVGERRLAAQLYAATIATAVVRWNARISSQPTLALFDAFTALSRDSDIPEALRDIAELAVEGLPVLPPLVRGNEDDESR
;
A
#
# COMPACT_ATOMS: atom_id res chain seq x y z
N MET A 1 15.17 23.97 -6.77
CA MET A 1 15.81 22.65 -6.85
C MET A 1 15.59 22.13 -8.26
N SER A 2 16.66 21.80 -8.98
CA SER A 2 16.62 21.57 -10.42
C SER A 2 16.13 20.15 -10.74
N ALA A 3 15.21 20.01 -11.71
CA ALA A 3 14.64 18.74 -12.18
C ALA A 3 15.69 17.66 -12.52
N MET A 4 16.91 18.08 -12.86
CA MET A 4 18.04 17.23 -13.17
C MET A 4 18.59 16.44 -11.96
N GLY A 5 18.48 17.01 -10.76
CA GLY A 5 18.88 16.33 -9.52
C GLY A 5 17.92 15.20 -9.15
N ASP A 6 16.63 15.39 -9.41
CA ASP A 6 15.63 14.33 -9.25
C ASP A 6 15.87 13.23 -10.27
N SER A 7 16.02 13.55 -11.57
CA SER A 7 16.25 12.54 -12.62
C SER A 7 17.47 11.63 -12.37
N LEU A 8 18.55 12.16 -11.78
CA LEU A 8 19.74 11.37 -11.46
C LEU A 8 19.56 10.49 -10.21
N ARG A 9 18.82 10.95 -9.19
CA ARG A 9 18.47 10.14 -8.02
C ARG A 9 17.61 8.94 -8.42
N TRP A 10 16.63 9.16 -9.30
CA TRP A 10 15.81 8.10 -9.90
C TRP A 10 16.66 7.02 -10.58
N ALA A 11 17.67 7.43 -11.35
CA ALA A 11 18.56 6.50 -12.05
C ALA A 11 19.39 5.61 -11.10
N PHE A 12 19.82 6.15 -9.95
CA PHE A 12 20.59 5.39 -8.95
C PHE A 12 19.71 4.46 -8.09
N GLU A 13 18.49 4.85 -7.73
CA GLU A 13 17.55 3.97 -6.99
C GLU A 13 17.15 2.73 -7.84
N LEU A 14 17.01 2.91 -9.16
CA LEU A 14 16.77 1.84 -10.13
C LEU A 14 17.91 0.81 -10.20
N GLU A 15 19.15 1.22 -9.97
CA GLU A 15 20.33 0.34 -10.04
C GLU A 15 20.42 -0.64 -8.86
N THR A 16 19.82 -0.29 -7.70
CA THR A 16 19.89 -1.12 -6.50
C THR A 16 18.64 -1.97 -6.25
N LYS A 17 17.42 -1.48 -6.54
CA LYS A 17 16.15 -2.23 -6.36
C LYS A 17 15.03 -1.69 -7.26
N PRO A 18 14.95 -2.08 -8.54
CA PRO A 18 14.00 -1.52 -9.50
C PRO A 18 12.53 -1.69 -9.10
N SER A 19 12.20 -2.77 -8.37
CA SER A 19 10.85 -3.00 -7.87
C SER A 19 10.38 -1.91 -6.89
N GLU A 20 11.29 -1.38 -6.07
CA GLU A 20 10.97 -0.35 -5.08
C GLU A 20 10.82 1.03 -5.74
N ALA A 21 11.57 1.31 -6.81
CA ALA A 21 11.48 2.58 -7.53
C ALA A 21 10.06 2.86 -8.06
N THR A 22 9.41 1.86 -8.67
CA THR A 22 8.02 1.99 -9.16
C THR A 22 7.04 2.26 -8.01
N ALA A 23 7.19 1.57 -6.88
CA ALA A 23 6.33 1.76 -5.72
C ALA A 23 6.52 3.15 -5.07
N ASN A 24 7.76 3.59 -4.94
CA ASN A 24 8.11 4.91 -4.39
C ASN A 24 7.62 6.03 -5.28
N TRP A 25 7.64 5.84 -6.61
CA TRP A 25 7.05 6.79 -7.57
C TRP A 25 5.55 6.95 -7.36
N LEU A 26 4.81 5.84 -7.37
CA LEU A 26 3.36 5.83 -7.20
C LEU A 26 2.94 6.54 -5.90
N VAL A 27 3.70 6.33 -4.84
CA VAL A 27 3.47 6.95 -3.55
C VAL A 27 3.74 8.45 -3.58
N GLY A 28 4.78 8.91 -4.27
CA GLY A 28 5.07 10.34 -4.42
C GLY A 28 3.99 11.10 -5.19
N GLU A 29 3.32 10.45 -6.13
CA GLU A 29 2.19 11.02 -6.88
C GLU A 29 0.93 11.18 -6.01
N ILE A 30 0.67 10.24 -5.10
CA ILE A 30 -0.52 10.23 -4.23
C ILE A 30 -0.30 11.06 -2.95
N ILE A 31 0.92 11.02 -2.42
CA ILE A 31 1.31 11.70 -1.18
C ILE A 31 2.50 12.61 -1.50
N PRO A 32 2.23 13.88 -1.88
CA PRO A 32 3.28 14.82 -2.24
C PRO A 32 4.36 14.92 -1.13
N GLY A 33 5.62 14.75 -1.53
CA GLY A 33 6.76 14.78 -0.61
C GLY A 33 7.08 13.45 0.07
N SER A 34 6.32 12.39 -0.21
CA SER A 34 6.73 11.04 0.15
C SER A 34 7.66 10.44 -0.90
N HIS A 35 8.66 9.68 -0.44
CA HIS A 35 9.68 9.06 -1.29
C HIS A 35 9.88 7.57 -0.99
N ASP A 36 9.16 7.03 -0.01
CA ASP A 36 9.27 5.64 0.40
C ASP A 36 7.88 5.05 0.63
N ALA A 37 7.55 3.98 -0.10
CA ALA A 37 6.23 3.38 -0.10
C ALA A 37 5.85 2.82 1.26
N ILE A 38 6.80 2.19 1.96
CA ILE A 38 6.57 1.56 3.26
C ILE A 38 6.31 2.64 4.31
N THR A 39 7.16 3.67 4.34
CA THR A 39 7.02 4.82 5.23
C THR A 39 5.70 5.54 4.98
N ALA A 40 5.31 5.77 3.73
CA ALA A 40 4.02 6.38 3.39
C ALA A 40 2.83 5.58 3.92
N VAL A 41 2.82 4.25 3.72
CA VAL A 41 1.72 3.42 4.19
C VAL A 41 1.59 3.51 5.70
N LEU A 42 2.71 3.51 6.43
CA LEU A 42 2.69 3.54 7.89
C LEU A 42 2.57 4.94 8.51
N ALA A 43 2.87 6.00 7.75
CA ALA A 43 3.01 7.35 8.27
C ALA A 43 1.72 7.86 8.96
N PRO A 44 1.80 8.38 10.20
CA PRO A 44 0.66 8.92 10.94
C PRO A 44 -0.17 9.97 10.17
N THR A 45 0.46 10.67 9.25
CA THR A 45 -0.12 11.74 8.44
C THR A 45 -0.91 11.24 7.22
N THR A 46 -0.78 9.97 6.84
CA THR A 46 -1.47 9.41 5.67
C THR A 46 -2.97 9.27 5.95
N SER A 47 -3.78 9.99 5.17
CA SER A 47 -5.23 10.02 5.32
C SER A 47 -5.88 8.72 4.83
N LEU A 48 -7.12 8.46 5.25
CA LEU A 48 -7.88 7.31 4.75
C LEU A 48 -8.09 7.37 3.23
N GLU A 49 -8.32 8.55 2.67
CA GLU A 49 -8.47 8.76 1.22
C GLU A 49 -7.18 8.39 0.48
N GLN A 50 -6.02 8.83 0.98
CA GLN A 50 -4.72 8.44 0.44
C GLN A 50 -4.48 6.93 0.55
N LEU A 51 -4.93 6.27 1.62
CA LEU A 51 -4.86 4.80 1.72
C LEU A 51 -5.76 4.12 0.68
N VAL A 52 -6.93 4.68 0.36
CA VAL A 52 -7.80 4.16 -0.71
C VAL A 52 -7.12 4.27 -2.06
N GLU A 53 -6.50 5.41 -2.36
CA GLU A 53 -5.74 5.64 -3.59
C GLU A 53 -4.51 4.73 -3.70
N LEU A 54 -3.70 4.63 -2.63
CA LEU A 54 -2.55 3.73 -2.56
C LEU A 54 -2.96 2.27 -2.79
N LYS A 55 -4.06 1.83 -2.17
CA LYS A 55 -4.60 0.48 -2.36
C LYS A 55 -4.92 0.23 -3.85
N ASN A 56 -5.55 1.19 -4.52
CA ASN A 56 -5.88 1.07 -5.95
C ASN A 56 -4.61 1.05 -6.81
N ALA A 57 -3.63 1.91 -6.51
CA ALA A 57 -2.34 1.96 -7.21
C ALA A 57 -1.56 0.64 -7.07
N PHE A 58 -1.42 0.11 -5.86
CA PHE A 58 -0.73 -1.16 -5.63
C PHE A 58 -1.48 -2.35 -6.20
N LYS A 59 -2.82 -2.32 -6.22
CA LYS A 59 -3.61 -3.32 -6.94
C LYS A 59 -3.31 -3.31 -8.44
N SER A 60 -3.22 -2.13 -9.04
CA SER A 60 -2.84 -1.96 -10.45
C SER A 60 -1.43 -2.50 -10.69
N MET A 61 -0.45 -2.07 -9.91
CA MET A 61 0.95 -2.52 -9.99
C MET A 61 1.09 -4.04 -9.81
N ARG A 62 0.28 -4.66 -8.94
CA ARG A 62 0.29 -6.12 -8.76
C ARG A 62 -0.11 -6.88 -10.03
N VAL A 63 -0.99 -6.29 -10.85
CA VAL A 63 -1.45 -6.88 -12.11
C VAL A 63 -0.50 -6.55 -13.26
N SER A 64 -0.01 -5.30 -13.32
CA SER A 64 0.79 -4.78 -14.44
C SER A 64 2.31 -4.89 -14.26
N GLY A 65 2.80 -5.22 -13.06
CA GLY A 65 4.23 -5.28 -12.75
C GLY A 65 4.98 -6.22 -13.69
N ALA A 66 6.11 -5.75 -14.23
CA ALA A 66 6.88 -6.45 -15.24
C ALA A 66 7.57 -7.69 -14.66
N THR A 67 8.05 -7.60 -13.42
CA THR A 67 8.81 -8.66 -12.76
C THR A 67 8.00 -9.36 -11.66
N VAL A 68 8.43 -10.57 -11.29
CA VAL A 68 7.87 -11.29 -10.12
C VAL A 68 8.11 -10.49 -8.84
N GLY A 69 9.28 -9.86 -8.72
CA GLY A 69 9.64 -9.02 -7.56
C GLY A 69 8.69 -7.82 -7.38
N GLU A 70 8.39 -7.10 -8.47
CA GLU A 70 7.42 -6.00 -8.45
C GLU A 70 6.03 -6.47 -8.06
N ARG A 71 5.53 -7.57 -8.65
CA ARG A 71 4.20 -8.08 -8.31
C ARG A 71 4.12 -8.56 -6.87
N ARG A 72 5.20 -9.14 -6.34
CA ARG A 72 5.31 -9.54 -4.93
C ARG A 72 5.28 -8.32 -4.01
N LEU A 73 6.12 -7.32 -4.27
CA LEU A 73 6.16 -6.08 -3.50
C LEU A 73 4.81 -5.36 -3.52
N ALA A 74 4.20 -5.24 -4.71
CA ALA A 74 2.89 -4.63 -4.85
C ALA A 74 1.80 -5.40 -4.09
N ALA A 75 1.86 -6.73 -4.03
CA ALA A 75 0.95 -7.54 -3.22
C ALA A 75 1.14 -7.30 -1.72
N GLN A 76 2.39 -7.18 -1.25
CA GLN A 76 2.72 -6.88 0.14
C GLN A 76 2.23 -5.47 0.52
N LEU A 77 2.54 -4.45 -0.29
CA LEU A 77 2.09 -3.07 -0.08
C LEU A 77 0.56 -2.95 -0.14
N TYR A 78 -0.09 -3.64 -1.08
CA TYR A 78 -1.55 -3.70 -1.14
C TYR A 78 -2.17 -4.24 0.16
N ALA A 79 -1.64 -5.35 0.69
CA ALA A 79 -2.12 -5.93 1.95
C ALA A 79 -1.83 -5.00 3.13
N ALA A 80 -0.63 -4.42 3.21
CA ALA A 80 -0.23 -3.49 4.27
C ALA A 80 -1.08 -2.22 4.29
N THR A 81 -1.45 -1.68 3.13
CA THR A 81 -2.34 -0.50 3.04
C THR A 81 -3.72 -0.80 3.61
N ILE A 82 -4.29 -1.98 3.32
CA ILE A 82 -5.57 -2.39 3.88
C ILE A 82 -5.43 -2.61 5.39
N ALA A 83 -4.38 -3.30 5.84
CA ALA A 83 -4.11 -3.52 7.26
C ALA A 83 -4.01 -2.18 8.03
N THR A 84 -3.32 -1.20 7.46
CA THR A 84 -3.21 0.15 8.02
C THR A 84 -4.57 0.83 8.17
N ALA A 85 -5.44 0.73 7.17
CA ALA A 85 -6.79 1.28 7.24
C ALA A 85 -7.64 0.61 8.34
N VAL A 86 -7.49 -0.71 8.52
CA VAL A 86 -8.13 -1.46 9.60
C VAL A 86 -7.65 -0.95 10.96
N VAL A 87 -6.34 -0.93 11.19
CA VAL A 87 -5.77 -0.62 12.50
C VAL A 87 -5.96 0.85 12.89
N ARG A 88 -5.75 1.78 11.96
CA ARG A 88 -5.66 3.21 12.29
C ARG A 88 -6.98 3.94 12.15
N TRP A 89 -7.82 3.49 11.22
CA TRP A 89 -9.06 4.17 10.88
C TRP A 89 -10.30 3.34 11.21
N ASN A 90 -10.12 2.11 11.70
CA ASN A 90 -11.19 1.13 11.86
C ASN A 90 -12.06 1.05 10.59
N ALA A 91 -11.41 1.05 9.41
CA ALA A 91 -12.10 1.24 8.14
C ALA A 91 -11.88 0.04 7.20
N ARG A 92 -12.98 -0.42 6.59
CA ARG A 92 -12.91 -1.42 5.52
C ARG A 92 -12.76 -0.73 4.18
N ILE A 93 -11.60 -0.82 3.55
CA ILE A 93 -11.35 -0.24 2.21
C ILE A 93 -11.26 -1.29 1.08
N SER A 94 -11.47 -2.58 1.40
CA SER A 94 -11.44 -3.69 0.44
C SER A 94 -12.75 -4.47 0.43
N SER A 95 -13.23 -4.79 -0.77
CA SER A 95 -14.40 -5.65 -0.99
C SER A 95 -14.10 -7.13 -0.84
N GLN A 96 -12.82 -7.52 -0.67
CA GLN A 96 -12.45 -8.92 -0.46
C GLN A 96 -13.16 -9.49 0.77
N PRO A 97 -13.56 -10.78 0.78
CA PRO A 97 -14.15 -11.42 1.94
C PRO A 97 -13.25 -11.34 3.18
N THR A 98 -13.83 -11.26 4.38
CA THR A 98 -13.05 -11.16 5.63
C THR A 98 -12.06 -12.32 5.80
N LEU A 99 -12.42 -13.54 5.39
CA LEU A 99 -11.50 -14.68 5.40
C LEU A 99 -10.29 -14.48 4.49
N ALA A 100 -10.49 -13.93 3.28
CA ALA A 100 -9.38 -13.65 2.37
C ALA A 100 -8.44 -12.55 2.89
N LEU A 101 -8.98 -11.57 3.63
CA LEU A 101 -8.17 -10.56 4.31
C LEU A 101 -7.41 -11.17 5.49
N PHE A 102 -8.04 -12.04 6.26
CA PHE A 102 -7.41 -12.77 7.36
C PHE A 102 -6.20 -13.58 6.87
N ASP A 103 -6.37 -14.33 5.79
CA ASP A 103 -5.30 -15.12 5.19
C ASP A 103 -4.17 -14.21 4.68
N ALA A 104 -4.51 -13.10 4.02
CA ALA A 104 -3.52 -12.15 3.51
C ALA A 104 -2.71 -11.49 4.63
N PHE A 105 -3.35 -11.05 5.72
CA PHE A 105 -2.66 -10.43 6.85
C PHE A 105 -1.82 -11.43 7.63
N THR A 106 -2.32 -12.65 7.82
CA THR A 106 -1.55 -13.74 8.45
C THR A 106 -0.33 -14.12 7.61
N ALA A 107 -0.46 -14.14 6.28
CA ALA A 107 0.68 -14.37 5.40
C ALA A 107 1.69 -13.22 5.49
N LEU A 108 1.21 -11.97 5.50
CA LEU A 108 2.06 -10.79 5.60
C LEU A 108 2.80 -10.72 6.94
N SER A 109 2.14 -11.00 8.08
CA SER A 109 2.80 -10.98 9.40
C SER A 109 3.88 -12.04 9.56
N ARG A 110 3.82 -13.12 8.77
CA ARG A 110 4.80 -14.22 8.78
C ARG A 110 5.89 -14.08 7.72
N ASP A 111 5.82 -13.10 6.82
CA ASP A 111 6.81 -12.92 5.75
C ASP A 111 8.09 -12.28 6.30
N SER A 112 9.13 -13.08 6.54
CA SER A 112 10.42 -12.60 7.08
C SER A 112 11.18 -11.68 6.13
N ASP A 113 10.77 -11.59 4.85
CA ASP A 113 11.45 -10.78 3.85
C ASP A 113 10.97 -9.31 3.84
N ILE A 114 9.98 -8.95 4.68
CA ILE A 114 9.47 -7.57 4.79
C ILE A 114 9.84 -6.92 6.12
N PRO A 115 9.86 -5.57 6.20
CA PRO A 115 10.12 -4.86 7.44
C PRO A 115 9.19 -5.25 8.58
N GLU A 116 9.72 -5.30 9.79
CA GLU A 116 9.00 -5.65 11.02
C GLU A 116 7.74 -4.82 11.22
N ALA A 117 7.80 -3.50 11.00
CA ALA A 117 6.63 -2.63 11.13
C ALA A 117 5.45 -3.01 10.19
N LEU A 118 5.72 -3.60 9.01
CA LEU A 118 4.67 -4.12 8.14
C LEU A 118 4.10 -5.46 8.64
N ARG A 119 4.90 -6.25 9.35
CA ARG A 119 4.43 -7.47 9.99
C ARG A 119 3.55 -7.15 11.20
N ASP A 120 3.98 -6.20 12.01
CA ASP A 120 3.27 -5.74 13.21
C ASP A 120 1.89 -5.16 12.85
N ILE A 121 1.82 -4.31 11.83
CA ILE A 121 0.53 -3.74 11.40
C ILE A 121 -0.42 -4.82 10.86
N ALA A 122 0.11 -5.86 10.21
CA ALA A 122 -0.68 -6.97 9.72
C ALA A 122 -1.20 -7.85 10.87
N GLU A 123 -0.38 -8.11 11.88
CA GLU A 123 -0.79 -8.83 13.09
C GLU A 123 -1.92 -8.10 13.81
N LEU A 124 -1.77 -6.79 14.03
CA LEU A 124 -2.83 -5.95 14.62
C LEU A 124 -4.11 -5.94 13.76
N ALA A 125 -3.97 -5.94 12.44
CA ALA A 125 -5.12 -5.95 11.54
C ALA A 125 -5.92 -7.26 11.62
N VAL A 126 -5.26 -8.40 11.86
CA VAL A 126 -5.94 -9.70 12.08
C VAL A 126 -6.91 -9.60 13.26
N GLU A 127 -6.51 -8.94 14.34
CA GLU A 127 -7.34 -8.74 15.53
C GLU A 127 -8.54 -7.82 15.26
N GLY A 128 -8.39 -6.83 14.37
CA GLY A 128 -9.44 -5.87 14.02
C GLY A 128 -10.50 -6.37 13.03
N LEU A 129 -10.22 -7.44 12.26
CA LEU A 129 -11.11 -7.94 11.20
C LEU A 129 -12.55 -8.30 11.64
N PRO A 130 -12.79 -8.94 12.82
CA PRO A 130 -14.13 -9.36 13.22
C PRO A 130 -15.13 -8.23 13.45
N VAL A 131 -14.64 -7.00 13.69
CA VAL A 131 -15.46 -5.84 14.08
C VAL A 131 -15.48 -4.73 13.02
N LEU A 132 -14.98 -5.01 11.81
CA LEU A 132 -14.88 -3.99 10.77
C LEU A 132 -16.26 -3.48 10.32
N PRO A 133 -16.41 -2.15 10.13
CA PRO A 133 -17.61 -1.57 9.57
C PRO A 133 -17.79 -1.96 8.09
N PRO A 134 -18.95 -1.64 7.49
CA PRO A 134 -19.18 -1.81 6.06
C PRO A 134 -18.09 -1.15 5.20
N LEU A 135 -17.95 -1.64 3.96
CA LEU A 135 -16.99 -1.12 2.99
C LEU A 135 -17.17 0.40 2.78
N VAL A 136 -16.10 1.15 3.02
CA VAL A 136 -15.97 2.54 2.60
C VAL A 136 -15.86 2.53 1.08
N ARG A 137 -16.92 2.99 0.39
CA ARG A 137 -16.86 3.25 -1.05
C ARG A 137 -16.07 4.54 -1.25
N GLY A 138 -15.05 4.51 -2.09
CA GLY A 138 -14.53 5.74 -2.68
C GLY A 138 -15.64 6.37 -3.53
N ASN A 139 -15.60 7.68 -3.75
CA ASN A 139 -16.54 8.37 -4.63
C ASN A 139 -16.40 7.84 -6.08
N GLU A 140 -17.02 6.71 -6.39
CA GLU A 140 -17.08 6.11 -7.73
C GLU A 140 -18.42 6.47 -8.44
N ASP A 141 -19.29 7.27 -7.81
CA ASP A 141 -20.66 7.52 -8.26
C ASP A 141 -20.92 8.94 -8.85
N ASP A 142 -19.90 9.70 -9.28
CA ASP A 142 -20.08 11.07 -9.84
C ASP A 142 -19.51 11.28 -11.26
N GLU A 143 -19.47 10.24 -12.09
CA GLU A 143 -19.27 10.35 -13.55
C GLU A 143 -20.49 9.83 -14.34
N SER A 144 -21.69 10.16 -13.88
CA SER A 144 -22.92 9.95 -14.65
C SER A 144 -23.92 11.08 -14.40
N ARG A 145 -23.59 12.28 -14.88
CA ARG A 145 -24.56 13.32 -15.23
C ARG A 145 -24.15 14.07 -16.48
#